data_AF-A0A7L4HNX7-F1
#
_entry.id   AF-A0A7L4HNX7-F1
#
_cell.length_a   1.000
_cell.length_b   1.000
_cell.length_c   1.000
_cell.angle_alpha   90.00
_cell.angle_beta   90.00
_cell.angle_gamma   90.00
#
_symmetry.space_group_name_H-M   'P 1'
#
loop_
_entity.id
_entity.type
_entity.pdbx_description
1 polymer ?
#
loop_
_entity_poly.entity_id
_entity_poly.type
_entity_poly.pdbx_seq_one_letter_code
_entity_poly.pdbx_strand_id
1 'polypeptide(L)'
;SFYEELLSHGILEPLTAPIEGMVVKEGSCNYVAPQGISSIVKYYLKQSAGADVFYEQHVTRISLRDGKWEVSRKMGPPEQFDIVILTMPVPQILQLQGDIVNIITESQKQQLESASYSSRYALGLFYEAGTRIDVPWAAQYITDNPCIRFISIDNKKRNI
;
A
#
# COMPACT_ATOMS: atom_id res chain seq x y z
N SER A 1 3.75 -19.87 -6.23
CA SER A 1 3.94 -18.73 -5.30
C SER A 1 3.29 -17.49 -5.90
N PHE A 2 2.88 -16.49 -5.11
CA PHE A 2 2.35 -15.22 -5.66
C PHE A 2 3.38 -14.47 -6.52
N TYR A 3 4.67 -14.61 -6.22
CA TYR A 3 5.73 -14.04 -7.06
C TYR A 3 5.80 -14.68 -8.46
N GLU A 4 5.67 -16.00 -8.55
CA GLU A 4 5.70 -16.71 -9.85
C GLU A 4 4.53 -16.30 -10.74
N GLU A 5 3.35 -16.09 -10.14
CA GLU A 5 2.18 -15.55 -10.83
C GLU A 5 2.44 -14.14 -11.38
N LEU A 6 2.93 -13.23 -10.53
CA LEU A 6 3.19 -11.85 -10.94
C LEU A 6 4.32 -11.76 -11.98
N LEU A 7 5.33 -12.63 -11.90
CA LEU A 7 6.40 -12.75 -12.89
C LEU A 7 5.88 -13.30 -14.23
N SER A 8 5.05 -14.34 -14.21
CA SER A 8 4.52 -14.95 -15.45
C SER A 8 3.59 -14.01 -16.22
N HIS A 9 2.95 -13.06 -15.52
CA HIS A 9 2.11 -12.02 -16.11
C HIS A 9 2.85 -10.71 -16.39
N GLY A 10 4.17 -10.62 -16.15
CA GLY A 10 4.97 -9.40 -16.37
C GLY A 10 4.57 -8.22 -15.47
N ILE A 11 3.88 -8.48 -14.36
CA ILE A 11 3.53 -7.46 -13.36
C ILE A 11 4.76 -7.13 -12.49
N LEU A 12 5.62 -8.12 -12.26
CA LEU A 12 6.92 -7.97 -11.63
C LEU A 12 8.02 -8.45 -12.57
N GLU A 13 9.21 -7.87 -12.41
CA GLU A 13 10.46 -8.30 -13.03
C GLU A 13 11.60 -8.26 -12.01
N PRO A 14 12.67 -9.07 -12.16
CA PRO A 14 13.84 -8.98 -11.30
C PRO A 14 14.48 -7.59 -11.36
N LEU A 15 14.83 -7.03 -10.20
CA LEU A 15 15.57 -5.78 -10.11
C LEU A 15 17.02 -6.01 -10.54
N THR A 16 17.41 -5.43 -11.67
CA THR A 16 18.78 -5.49 -12.21
C THR A 16 19.56 -4.19 -11.99
N ALA A 17 18.87 -3.09 -11.71
CA ALA A 17 19.47 -1.78 -11.55
C ALA A 17 20.23 -1.64 -10.21
N PRO A 18 21.41 -1.00 -10.19
CA PRO A 18 22.21 -0.85 -8.98
C PRO A 18 21.51 0.06 -7.94
N ILE A 19 21.38 -0.43 -6.71
CA ILE A 19 20.88 0.33 -5.56
C ILE A 19 22.01 0.52 -4.56
N GLU A 20 22.47 1.75 -4.40
CA GLU A 20 23.58 2.08 -3.49
C GLU A 20 23.12 2.07 -2.03
N GLY A 21 23.94 1.49 -1.15
CA GLY A 21 23.65 1.35 0.28
C GLY A 21 22.63 0.26 0.62
N MET A 22 22.16 -0.52 -0.35
CA MET A 22 21.27 -1.66 -0.10
C MET A 22 22.04 -2.84 0.50
N VAL A 23 21.54 -3.37 1.62
CA VAL A 23 22.08 -4.61 2.20
C VAL A 23 21.42 -5.80 1.53
N VAL A 24 22.18 -6.55 0.73
CA VAL A 24 21.72 -7.78 0.08
C VAL A 24 21.90 -8.95 1.04
N LYS A 25 20.83 -9.71 1.29
CA LYS A 25 20.89 -10.96 2.05
C LYS A 25 21.08 -12.13 1.09
N GLU A 26 21.90 -13.10 1.49
CA GLU A 26 22.08 -14.33 0.73
C GLU A 26 20.71 -15.03 0.54
N GLY A 27 20.44 -15.49 -0.68
CA GLY A 27 19.15 -16.09 -1.06
C GLY A 27 17.98 -15.11 -1.25
N SER A 28 18.18 -13.80 -1.11
CA SER A 28 17.14 -12.80 -1.42
C SER A 28 17.17 -12.35 -2.88
N CYS A 29 15.98 -12.12 -3.44
CA CYS A 29 15.79 -11.54 -4.76
C CYS A 29 14.89 -10.31 -4.64
N ASN A 30 15.30 -9.20 -5.28
CA ASN A 30 14.52 -7.98 -5.33
C ASN A 30 13.79 -7.90 -6.66
N TYR A 31 12.58 -7.36 -6.65
CA TYR A 31 11.74 -7.20 -7.83
C TYR A 31 11.31 -5.75 -8.00
N VAL A 32 10.95 -5.40 -9.23
CA VAL A 32 10.36 -4.11 -9.58
C VAL A 32 9.10 -4.33 -10.40
N ALA A 33 8.14 -3.42 -10.32
CA ALA A 33 6.98 -3.40 -11.19
C ALA A 33 7.24 -2.42 -12.34
N PRO A 34 7.47 -2.90 -13.58
CA PRO A 34 7.84 -2.02 -14.72
C PRO A 34 6.74 -0.99 -15.03
N GLN A 35 5.47 -1.39 -14.89
CA GLN A 35 4.30 -0.52 -15.08
C GLN A 35 3.92 0.29 -13.81
N GLY A 36 4.84 0.39 -12.86
CA GLY A 36 4.65 1.05 -11.56
C GLY A 36 3.99 0.14 -10.52
N ILE A 37 4.30 0.35 -9.24
CA ILE A 37 3.93 -0.57 -8.15
C ILE A 37 2.42 -0.78 -7.97
N SER A 38 1.60 0.21 -8.37
CA SER A 38 0.14 0.10 -8.33
C SER A 38 -0.43 -0.96 -9.28
N SER A 39 0.35 -1.40 -10.28
CA SER A 39 -0.05 -2.47 -11.22
C SER A 39 -0.35 -3.80 -10.52
N ILE A 40 0.33 -4.11 -9.41
CA ILE A 40 0.07 -5.31 -8.60
C ILE A 40 -1.35 -5.29 -8.04
N VAL A 41 -1.75 -4.16 -7.44
CA VAL A 41 -3.09 -4.00 -6.86
C VAL A 41 -4.14 -4.04 -7.96
N LYS A 42 -3.90 -3.35 -9.08
CA LYS A 42 -4.81 -3.35 -10.24
C LYS A 42 -4.98 -4.74 -10.83
N TYR A 43 -3.91 -5.53 -10.89
CA TYR A 43 -3.96 -6.91 -11.34
C TYR A 43 -4.90 -7.73 -10.45
N TYR A 44 -4.71 -7.72 -9.13
CA TYR A 44 -5.56 -8.49 -8.22
C TYR A 44 -7.02 -8.01 -8.16
N LEU A 45 -7.27 -6.70 -8.24
CA LEU A 45 -8.64 -6.18 -8.34
C LEU A 45 -9.33 -6.62 -9.65
N LYS A 46 -8.58 -6.75 -10.74
CA LYS A 46 -9.12 -7.28 -12.01
C LYS A 46 -9.37 -8.79 -11.95
N GLN A 47 -8.53 -9.54 -11.23
CA GLN A 47 -8.70 -10.98 -11.05
C GLN A 47 -9.80 -11.33 -10.04
N SER A 48 -10.10 -10.45 -9.09
CA SER A 48 -11.21 -10.69 -8.16
C SER A 48 -12.52 -10.79 -8.93
N ALA A 49 -13.24 -11.91 -8.70
CA ALA A 49 -14.42 -12.32 -9.45
C ALA A 49 -15.58 -11.29 -9.40
N GLY A 50 -15.50 -10.26 -10.24
CA GLY A 50 -16.52 -9.22 -10.36
C GLY A 50 -16.62 -8.29 -9.15
N ALA A 51 -15.52 -8.05 -8.42
CA ALA A 51 -15.55 -7.11 -7.31
C ALA A 51 -15.76 -5.67 -7.81
N ASP A 52 -16.83 -5.02 -7.36
CA ASP A 52 -17.06 -3.60 -7.64
C ASP A 52 -16.17 -2.72 -6.74
N VAL A 53 -15.38 -1.84 -7.36
CA VAL A 53 -14.44 -0.97 -6.66
C VAL A 53 -14.95 0.46 -6.67
N PHE A 54 -15.27 0.98 -5.48
CA PHE A 54 -15.75 2.35 -5.30
C PHE A 54 -14.70 3.22 -4.64
N TYR A 55 -14.31 4.29 -5.33
CA TYR A 55 -13.40 5.31 -4.79
C TYR A 55 -14.16 6.40 -4.04
N GLU A 56 -13.41 7.19 -3.27
CA GLU A 56 -13.94 8.34 -2.50
C GLU A 56 -15.04 7.96 -1.47
N GLN A 57 -15.14 6.67 -1.13
CA GLN A 57 -16.05 6.15 -0.12
C GLN A 57 -15.34 6.10 1.25
N HIS A 58 -15.37 7.22 2.00
CA HIS A 58 -14.78 7.26 3.33
C HIS A 58 -15.76 6.68 4.37
N VAL A 59 -15.51 5.45 4.83
CA VAL A 59 -16.29 4.79 5.89
C VAL A 59 -16.05 5.49 7.23
N THR A 60 -17.13 5.81 7.94
CA THR A 60 -17.07 6.51 9.25
C THR A 60 -17.70 5.71 10.39
N ARG A 61 -18.66 4.84 10.08
CA ARG A 61 -19.44 4.09 11.07
C ARG A 61 -19.77 2.69 10.56
N ILE A 62 -19.70 1.70 11.45
CA ILE A 62 -20.16 0.34 11.21
C ILE A 62 -21.06 -0.08 12.37
N SER A 63 -22.32 -0.40 12.07
CA SER A 63 -23.35 -0.77 13.04
C SER A 63 -24.02 -2.08 12.66
N LEU A 64 -24.51 -2.83 13.65
CA LEU A 64 -25.25 -4.06 13.42
C LEU A 64 -26.75 -3.74 13.38
N ARG A 65 -27.41 -4.00 12.25
CA ARG A 65 -28.84 -3.76 12.03
C ARG A 65 -29.49 -5.02 11.45
N ASP A 66 -30.50 -5.54 12.13
CA ASP A 66 -31.29 -6.70 11.68
C ASP A 66 -30.44 -7.91 11.23
N GLY A 67 -29.33 -8.15 11.94
CA GLY A 67 -28.41 -9.26 11.65
C GLY A 67 -27.40 -9.00 10.51
N LYS A 68 -27.36 -7.78 9.94
CA LYS A 68 -26.39 -7.37 8.91
C LYS A 68 -25.56 -6.16 9.34
N TRP A 69 -24.40 -6.00 8.71
CA TRP A 69 -23.55 -4.83 8.91
C TRP A 69 -24.06 -3.67 8.06
N GLU A 70 -24.49 -2.61 8.72
CA GLU A 70 -24.76 -1.32 8.09
C GLU A 70 -23.48 -0.46 8.13
N VAL A 71 -22.96 -0.11 6.95
CA VAL A 71 -21.73 0.65 6.77
C VAL A 71 -22.09 2.06 6.29
N SER A 72 -21.88 3.05 7.16
CA SER A 72 -22.09 4.46 6.82
C SER A 72 -20.79 5.12 6.35
N ARG A 73 -20.95 6.05 5.41
CA ARG A 73 -19.87 6.82 4.82
C ARG A 73 -20.02 8.29 5.17
N LYS A 74 -18.95 9.06 4.96
CA LYS A 74 -18.96 10.51 5.15
C LYS A 74 -20.04 11.20 4.32
N MET A 75 -20.29 10.70 3.11
CA MET A 75 -21.30 11.21 2.17
C MET A 75 -22.05 10.03 1.57
N GLY A 76 -23.34 10.22 1.30
CA GLY A 76 -24.22 9.20 0.72
C GLY A 76 -24.96 8.35 1.75
N PRO A 77 -25.91 7.52 1.30
CA PRO A 77 -26.67 6.64 2.17
C PRO A 77 -25.79 5.50 2.72
N PRO A 78 -26.15 4.91 3.87
CA PRO A 78 -25.52 3.69 4.34
C PRO A 78 -25.87 2.50 3.45
N GLU A 79 -25.00 1.50 3.42
CA GLU A 79 -25.20 0.25 2.69
C GLU A 79 -25.05 -0.96 3.62
N GLN A 80 -25.72 -2.06 3.28
CA GLN A 80 -25.75 -3.27 4.10
C GLN A 80 -24.91 -4.39 3.50
N PHE A 81 -24.15 -5.08 4.36
CA PHE A 81 -23.28 -6.18 3.99
C PHE A 81 -23.42 -7.34 4.97
N ASP A 82 -23.29 -8.57 4.50
CA ASP A 82 -23.25 -9.75 5.38
C ASP A 82 -21.90 -9.86 6.11
N ILE A 83 -20.81 -9.41 5.48
CA ILE A 83 -19.44 -9.46 6.01
C ILE A 83 -18.72 -8.14 5.69
N VAL A 84 -17.90 -7.65 6.64
CA VAL A 84 -17.01 -6.51 6.45
C VAL A 84 -15.58 -6.93 6.80
N ILE A 85 -14.62 -6.60 5.92
CA ILE A 85 -13.19 -6.81 6.12
C ILE A 85 -12.49 -5.45 6.12
N LEU A 86 -11.71 -5.16 7.16
CA LEU A 86 -10.98 -3.90 7.30
C LEU A 86 -9.48 -4.12 7.07
N THR A 87 -8.91 -3.40 6.11
CA THR A 87 -7.47 -3.52 5.74
C THR A 87 -6.70 -2.19 5.90
N MET A 88 -7.34 -1.17 6.47
CA MET A 88 -6.72 0.13 6.74
C MET A 88 -5.85 0.11 8.00
N PRO A 89 -4.91 1.05 8.18
CA PRO A 89 -4.07 1.12 9.37
C PRO A 89 -4.88 1.12 10.67
N VAL A 90 -4.37 0.42 11.69
CA VAL A 90 -5.08 0.21 12.97
C VAL A 90 -5.59 1.51 13.61
N PRO A 91 -4.83 2.62 13.68
CA PRO A 91 -5.36 3.88 14.21
C PRO A 91 -6.62 4.39 13.50
N GLN A 92 -6.80 4.10 12.21
CA GLN A 92 -8.00 4.46 11.46
C GLN A 92 -9.18 3.53 11.80
N ILE A 93 -8.92 2.24 12.05
CA ILE A 93 -9.95 1.29 12.52
C ILE A 93 -10.48 1.74 13.89
N LEU A 94 -9.60 2.14 14.81
CA LEU A 94 -9.96 2.61 16.15
C LEU A 94 -10.73 3.94 16.15
N GLN A 95 -10.73 4.68 15.04
CA GLN A 95 -11.51 5.91 14.86
C GLN A 95 -12.93 5.68 14.32
N LEU A 96 -13.24 4.45 13.88
CA LEU A 96 -14.59 4.11 13.42
C LEU A 96 -15.59 4.20 14.58
N GLN A 97 -16.80 4.66 14.25
CA GLN A 97 -17.90 4.76 15.19
C GLN A 97 -18.88 3.59 15.01
N GLY A 98 -19.86 3.50 15.92
CA GLY A 98 -20.93 2.51 15.86
C GLY A 98 -20.65 1.30 16.72
N ASP A 99 -21.31 0.18 16.41
CA ASP A 99 -21.28 -1.01 17.26
C ASP A 99 -19.94 -1.74 17.18
N ILE A 100 -19.15 -1.49 16.12
CA ILE A 100 -17.79 -2.03 15.99
C ILE A 100 -16.89 -1.73 17.21
N VAL A 101 -17.07 -0.57 17.84
CA VAL A 101 -16.30 -0.18 19.04
C VAL A 101 -16.59 -1.12 20.21
N ASN A 102 -17.81 -1.65 20.30
CA ASN A 102 -18.24 -2.54 21.38
C ASN A 102 -17.87 -4.01 21.13
N ILE A 103 -17.55 -4.37 19.89
CA ILE A 103 -17.14 -5.74 19.52
C ILE A 103 -15.67 -5.97 19.89
N ILE A 104 -14.86 -4.92 19.83
CA ILE A 104 -13.44 -4.97 20.20
C ILE A 104 -13.36 -5.05 21.73
N THR A 105 -12.91 -6.19 22.25
CA THR A 105 -12.71 -6.35 23.69
C THR A 105 -11.61 -5.40 24.20
N GLU A 106 -11.59 -5.12 25.50
CA GLU A 106 -10.55 -4.26 26.08
C GLU A 106 -9.13 -4.81 25.82
N SER A 107 -8.95 -6.13 25.90
CA SER A 107 -7.66 -6.77 25.60
C SER A 107 -7.26 -6.65 24.12
N GLN A 108 -8.21 -6.79 23.19
CA GLN A 108 -7.96 -6.57 21.77
C GLN A 108 -7.64 -5.11 21.49
N LYS A 109 -8.34 -4.18 22.13
CA LYS A 109 -8.10 -2.75 22.00
C LYS A 109 -6.67 -2.38 22.43
N GLN A 110 -6.21 -2.89 23.58
CA GLN A 110 -4.84 -2.68 24.04
C GLN A 110 -3.79 -3.21 23.04
N GLN A 111 -4.03 -4.37 22.44
CA GLN A 111 -3.16 -4.92 21.40
C GLN A 111 -3.14 -4.04 20.15
N LEU A 112 -4.31 -3.56 19.71
CA LEU A 112 -4.42 -2.66 18.56
C LEU A 112 -3.72 -1.32 18.83
N GLU A 113 -3.89 -0.75 20.02
CA GLU A 113 -3.23 0.51 20.43
C GLU A 113 -1.70 0.39 20.52
N SER A 114 -1.17 -0.82 20.68
CA SER A 114 0.29 -1.05 20.64
C SER A 114 0.89 -0.94 19.23
N ALA A 115 0.07 -0.98 18.18
CA ALA A 115 0.54 -0.85 16.81
C ALA A 115 0.96 0.59 16.51
N SER A 116 2.22 0.80 16.13
CA SER A 116 2.76 2.10 15.78
C SER A 116 3.30 2.14 14.36
N TYR A 117 3.17 3.31 13.74
CA TYR A 117 3.60 3.59 12.37
C TYR A 117 4.50 4.83 12.38
N SER A 118 5.46 4.88 11.47
CA SER A 118 6.31 6.06 11.28
C SER A 118 5.75 6.98 10.21
N SER A 119 5.94 8.28 10.40
CA SER A 119 5.55 9.30 9.42
C SER A 119 6.71 9.63 8.47
N ARG A 120 6.44 9.76 7.17
CA ARG A 120 7.41 10.16 6.15
C ARG A 120 6.76 11.05 5.10
N TYR A 121 7.56 11.94 4.51
CA TYR A 121 7.19 12.69 3.31
C TYR A 121 7.81 12.03 2.08
N ALA A 122 7.08 12.08 0.97
CA ALA A 122 7.56 11.65 -0.34
C ALA A 122 7.46 12.83 -1.32
N LEU A 123 8.52 13.06 -2.10
CA LEU A 123 8.58 14.10 -3.12
C LEU A 123 8.75 13.46 -4.49
N GLY A 124 7.78 13.67 -5.38
CA GLY A 124 7.87 13.27 -6.78
C GLY A 124 8.33 14.45 -7.64
N LEU A 125 9.45 14.28 -8.35
CA LEU A 125 9.97 15.27 -9.31
C LEU A 125 9.86 14.69 -10.72
N PHE A 126 9.25 15.44 -11.64
CA PHE A 126 9.05 15.05 -13.02
C PHE A 126 9.85 15.98 -13.93
N TYR A 127 10.56 15.39 -14.89
CA TYR A 127 11.43 16.09 -15.83
C TYR A 127 10.96 15.82 -17.26
N GLU A 128 11.42 16.65 -18.20
CA GLU A 128 11.15 16.43 -19.62
C GLU A 128 11.66 15.06 -20.09
N ALA A 129 10.95 14.46 -21.04
CA ALA A 129 11.30 13.17 -21.61
C ALA A 129 12.73 13.18 -22.17
N GLY A 130 13.51 12.16 -21.83
CA GLY A 130 14.92 12.06 -22.23
C GLY A 130 15.91 12.79 -21.30
N THR A 131 15.44 13.53 -20.29
CA THR A 131 16.31 14.07 -19.23
C THR A 131 17.09 12.93 -18.57
N ARG A 132 18.42 13.01 -18.59
CA ARG A 132 19.30 12.02 -17.96
C ARG A 132 19.88 12.58 -16.68
N ILE A 133 19.70 11.86 -15.58
CA ILE A 133 20.37 12.13 -14.31
C ILE A 133 21.61 11.25 -14.26
N ASP A 134 22.78 11.86 -14.45
CA ASP A 134 24.06 11.16 -14.62
C ASP A 134 24.66 10.73 -13.29
N VAL A 135 24.13 9.65 -12.72
CA VAL A 135 24.64 8.97 -11.53
C VAL A 135 24.73 7.46 -11.80
N PRO A 136 25.69 6.74 -11.18
CA PRO A 136 25.92 5.33 -11.49
C PRO A 136 24.78 4.42 -10.98
N TRP A 137 24.11 4.80 -9.90
CA TRP A 137 23.01 4.06 -9.29
C TRP A 137 21.64 4.42 -9.87
N ALA A 138 20.62 3.60 -9.61
CA ALA A 138 19.22 3.89 -9.90
C ALA A 138 18.46 4.34 -8.65
N ALA A 139 18.90 3.93 -7.46
CA ALA A 139 18.49 4.52 -6.21
C ALA A 139 19.62 4.45 -5.17
N GLN A 140 19.54 5.27 -4.13
CA GLN A 140 20.55 5.38 -3.10
C GLN A 140 19.90 5.55 -1.72
N TYR A 141 20.35 4.76 -0.75
CA TYR A 141 20.09 5.01 0.67
C TYR A 141 21.05 6.06 1.20
N ILE A 142 20.53 7.08 1.88
CA ILE A 142 21.31 8.19 2.42
C ILE A 142 21.29 8.11 3.95
N THR A 143 22.46 7.93 4.55
CA THR A 143 22.58 7.79 6.00
C THR A 143 22.94 9.09 6.72
N ASP A 144 23.65 9.99 6.03
CA ASP A 144 24.27 11.19 6.60
C ASP A 144 23.59 12.48 6.11
N ASN A 145 22.26 12.49 6.12
CA ASN A 145 21.44 13.66 5.81
C ASN A 145 20.26 13.72 6.79
N PRO A 146 19.97 14.89 7.39
CA PRO A 146 18.93 15.02 8.40
C PRO A 146 17.50 14.92 7.84
N CYS A 147 17.32 15.08 6.53
CA CYS A 147 15.99 15.20 5.90
C CYS A 147 15.70 14.07 4.91
N ILE A 148 16.68 13.71 4.07
CA ILE A 148 16.50 12.78 2.95
C ILE A 148 17.10 11.43 3.34
N ARG A 149 16.30 10.35 3.21
CA ARG A 149 16.74 8.99 3.52
C ARG A 149 16.92 8.08 2.32
N PHE A 150 16.27 8.41 1.21
CA PHE A 150 16.28 7.60 0.00
C PHE A 150 15.97 8.47 -1.22
N ILE A 151 16.73 8.29 -2.29
CA ILE A 151 16.48 8.89 -3.61
C ILE A 151 16.37 7.78 -4.64
N SER A 152 15.41 7.88 -5.56
CA SER A 152 15.22 6.92 -6.64
C SER A 152 14.97 7.64 -7.96
N ILE A 153 15.75 7.27 -8.97
CA ILE A 153 15.50 7.59 -10.38
C ILE A 153 14.60 6.49 -10.92
N ASP A 154 13.29 6.69 -10.78
CA ASP A 154 12.32 5.60 -10.91
C ASP A 154 12.29 4.95 -12.31
N ASN A 155 12.58 5.73 -13.37
CA ASN A 155 12.67 5.20 -14.73
C ASN A 155 13.89 4.28 -14.90
N LYS A 156 15.06 4.70 -14.42
CA LYS A 156 16.27 3.87 -14.42
C LYS A 156 16.11 2.60 -13.58
N LYS A 157 15.42 2.70 -12.43
CA LYS A 157 15.12 1.56 -11.56
C LYS A 157 14.20 0.53 -12.24
N ARG A 158 13.24 1.01 -13.03
CA ARG A 158 12.26 0.20 -13.78
C ARG A 158 12.75 -0.22 -15.17
N ASN A 159 13.94 0.23 -15.57
CA ASN A 159 14.51 0.01 -16.91
C ASN A 159 13.60 0.48 -18.05
N ILE A 160 13.03 1.69 -17.91
CA ILE A 160 12.18 2.36 -18.91
C ILE A 160 12.75 3.70 -19.38
#